data_AF-A0A959ILG6-F1
#
_entry.id   AF-A0A959ILG6-F1
#
_cell.length_a   1.000
_cell.length_b   1.000
_cell.length_c   1.000
_cell.angle_alpha   90.00
_cell.angle_beta   90.00
_cell.angle_gamma   90.00
#
_symmetry.space_group_name_H-M   'P 1'
#
loop_
_entity.id
_entity.type
_entity.pdbx_description
1 polymer ?
#
loop_
_entity_poly.entity_id
_entity_poly.type
_entity_poly.pdbx_seq_one_letter_code
_entity_poly.pdbx_strand_id
1 'polypeptide(L)'
;MNQQDLITLFRQDRETAFRQIYQIAFPKVAKVIGRSGGSLEDAKDIFHESLIILYEQCREDQLRIRGSVIAYVTGMCRNRWLNQVKQLRKEVLIDDFSMNEPVEEFQFEEDAPSHGLLNWLEKAGKKCLDMLQAVYYFKYSMQEVAEEFGFRTTRSATVQKYKCLEKVRDEVKNAQHETIPA
;
A
#
# COMPACT_ATOMS: atom_id res chain seq x y z
N MET A 1 -0.31 -0.68 -20.85
CA MET A 1 0.64 -1.81 -20.84
C MET A 1 0.00 -2.98 -20.10
N ASN A 2 -0.39 -4.00 -20.85
CA ASN A 2 -0.86 -5.27 -20.31
C ASN A 2 0.33 -6.25 -20.13
N GLN A 3 0.09 -7.47 -19.66
CA GLN A 3 1.13 -8.48 -19.44
C GLN A 3 1.86 -8.89 -20.73
N GLN A 4 1.13 -9.13 -21.83
CA GLN A 4 1.72 -9.61 -23.06
C GLN A 4 2.60 -8.53 -23.72
N ASP A 5 2.18 -7.28 -23.66
CA ASP A 5 2.96 -6.12 -24.10
C ASP A 5 4.28 -6.06 -23.33
N LEU A 6 4.21 -6.24 -22.01
CA LEU A 6 5.38 -6.18 -21.13
C LEU A 6 6.40 -7.29 -21.45
N ILE A 7 5.93 -8.53 -21.60
CA ILE A 7 6.78 -9.67 -21.94
C ILE A 7 7.44 -9.45 -23.30
N THR A 8 6.67 -8.99 -24.29
CA THR A 8 7.18 -8.69 -25.62
C THR A 8 8.22 -7.58 -25.58
N LEU A 9 7.95 -6.50 -24.83
CA LEU A 9 8.85 -5.37 -24.67
C LEU A 9 10.16 -5.79 -24.00
N PHE A 10 10.11 -6.61 -22.95
CA PHE A 10 11.33 -7.14 -22.32
C PHE A 10 12.17 -8.03 -23.23
N ARG A 11 11.56 -8.72 -24.20
CA ARG A 11 12.26 -9.55 -25.18
C ARG A 11 12.90 -8.73 -26.31
N GLN A 12 12.26 -7.65 -26.73
CA GLN A 12 12.71 -6.82 -27.85
C GLN A 12 13.64 -5.69 -27.41
N ASP A 13 13.24 -4.93 -26.39
CA ASP A 13 13.97 -3.78 -25.87
C ASP A 13 13.82 -3.68 -24.35
N ARG A 14 14.72 -4.38 -23.67
CA ARG A 14 14.78 -4.45 -22.21
C ARG A 14 15.06 -3.10 -21.58
N GLU A 15 15.87 -2.24 -22.20
CA GLU A 15 16.20 -0.94 -21.61
C GLU A 15 14.97 -0.04 -21.59
N THR A 16 14.22 0.00 -22.70
CA THR A 16 12.96 0.73 -22.78
C THR A 16 11.92 0.16 -21.81
N ALA A 17 11.84 -1.17 -21.66
CA ALA A 17 10.96 -1.80 -20.68
C ALA A 17 11.23 -1.29 -19.25
N PHE A 18 12.49 -1.38 -18.80
CA PHE A 18 12.87 -0.91 -17.47
C PHE A 18 12.61 0.58 -17.29
N ARG A 19 12.99 1.40 -18.27
CA ARG A 19 12.80 2.86 -18.22
C ARG A 19 11.32 3.24 -18.07
N GLN A 20 10.44 2.61 -18.84
CA GLN A 20 9.00 2.88 -18.76
C GLN A 20 8.39 2.48 -17.42
N ILE A 21 8.76 1.29 -16.91
CA ILE A 21 8.27 0.84 -15.60
C ILE A 21 8.80 1.77 -14.51
N TYR A 22 10.07 2.16 -14.58
CA TYR A 22 10.69 3.07 -13.61
C TYR A 22 9.94 4.40 -13.57
N GLN A 23 9.74 5.06 -14.72
CA GLN A 23 9.08 6.37 -14.78
C GLN A 23 7.64 6.36 -14.25
N ILE A 24 6.90 5.26 -14.45
CA ILE A 24 5.47 5.20 -14.10
C ILE A 24 5.24 4.60 -12.70
N ALA A 25 5.98 3.57 -12.33
CA ALA A 25 5.76 2.82 -11.10
C ALA A 25 6.58 3.35 -9.91
N PHE A 26 7.83 3.79 -10.13
CA PHE A 26 8.70 4.21 -9.02
C PHE A 26 8.11 5.35 -8.17
N PRO A 27 7.54 6.44 -8.73
CA PRO A 27 6.94 7.50 -7.92
C PRO A 27 5.82 7.00 -7.00
N LYS A 28 5.06 5.98 -7.45
CA LYS A 28 3.98 5.36 -6.67
C LYS A 28 4.54 4.50 -5.55
N VAL A 29 5.61 3.76 -5.82
CA VAL A 29 6.32 2.92 -4.85
C VAL A 29 6.98 3.77 -3.76
N ALA A 30 7.73 4.81 -4.16
CA ALA A 30 8.32 5.78 -3.23
C ALA A 30 7.27 6.41 -2.31
N LYS A 31 6.12 6.81 -2.85
CA LYS A 31 5.01 7.33 -2.05
C LYS A 31 4.43 6.30 -1.07
N VAL A 32 4.32 5.03 -1.46
CA VAL A 32 3.80 3.97 -0.59
C VAL A 32 4.77 3.63 0.55
N ILE A 33 6.06 3.55 0.24
CA ILE A 33 7.11 3.23 1.22
C ILE A 33 7.33 4.40 2.17
N GLY A 34 7.42 5.63 1.65
CA GLY A 34 7.52 6.85 2.47
C GLY A 34 6.37 6.99 3.47
N ARG A 35 5.12 6.73 3.03
CA ARG A 35 3.95 6.71 3.93
C ARG A 35 3.98 5.61 4.99
N SER A 36 4.89 4.65 4.87
CA SER A 36 5.05 3.53 5.78
C SER A 36 6.34 3.62 6.59
N GLY A 37 6.95 4.82 6.65
CA GLY A 37 8.15 5.10 7.44
C GLY A 37 9.48 4.74 6.78
N GLY A 38 9.48 4.38 5.49
CA GLY A 38 10.71 4.08 4.76
C GLY A 38 11.33 5.31 4.09
N SER A 39 12.64 5.27 3.90
CA SER A 39 13.39 6.32 3.19
C SER A 39 13.24 6.21 1.67
N LEU A 40 13.71 7.22 0.95
CA LEU A 40 13.80 7.17 -0.51
C LEU A 40 14.79 6.09 -0.98
N GLU A 41 15.84 5.82 -0.21
CA GLU A 41 16.82 4.77 -0.47
C GLU A 41 16.18 3.38 -0.32
N ASP A 42 15.43 3.15 0.76
CA ASP A 42 14.65 1.91 0.93
C ASP A 42 13.70 1.69 -0.25
N ALA A 43 13.07 2.77 -0.72
CA ALA A 43 12.19 2.70 -1.87
C ALA A 43 12.91 2.33 -3.18
N LYS A 44 14.12 2.84 -3.40
CA LYS A 44 14.95 2.47 -4.56
C LYS A 44 15.36 1.01 -4.48
N ASP A 45 15.85 0.57 -3.33
CA ASP A 45 16.36 -0.78 -3.15
C ASP A 45 15.26 -1.83 -3.35
N ILE A 46 14.12 -1.64 -2.68
CA ILE A 46 12.95 -2.52 -2.86
C ILE A 46 12.48 -2.53 -4.30
N PHE A 47 12.47 -1.37 -4.96
CA PHE A 47 12.03 -1.27 -6.35
C PHE A 47 12.97 -2.00 -7.30
N HIS A 48 14.29 -1.83 -7.14
CA HIS A 48 15.29 -2.51 -7.96
C HIS A 48 15.22 -4.03 -7.82
N GLU A 49 15.18 -4.54 -6.59
CA GLU A 49 15.06 -5.97 -6.38
C GLU A 49 13.75 -6.53 -6.95
N SER A 50 12.66 -5.77 -6.81
CA SER A 50 11.36 -6.13 -7.38
C SER A 50 11.39 -6.15 -8.91
N LEU A 51 12.10 -5.21 -9.54
CA LEU A 51 12.27 -5.16 -11.00
C LEU A 51 13.07 -6.35 -11.53
N ILE A 52 14.10 -6.80 -10.79
CA ILE A 52 14.88 -7.98 -11.15
C ILE A 52 13.97 -9.22 -11.18
N ILE A 53 13.16 -9.43 -10.14
CA ILE A 53 12.21 -10.55 -10.10
C ILE A 53 11.18 -10.47 -11.21
N LEU A 54 10.64 -9.28 -11.48
CA LEU A 54 9.70 -9.10 -12.58
C LEU A 54 10.32 -9.53 -13.91
N TYR A 55 11.58 -9.15 -14.14
CA TYR A 55 12.31 -9.53 -15.34
C TYR A 55 12.54 -11.04 -15.43
N GLU A 56 12.93 -11.70 -14.33
CA GLU A 56 13.09 -13.15 -14.27
C GLU A 56 11.78 -13.89 -14.56
N GLN A 57 10.67 -13.46 -13.94
CA GLN A 57 9.34 -14.01 -14.20
C GLN A 57 8.87 -13.83 -15.65
N CYS A 58 9.23 -12.72 -16.29
CA CYS A 58 8.98 -12.51 -17.72
C CYS A 58 9.81 -13.47 -18.59
N ARG A 59 11.06 -13.74 -18.21
CA ARG A 59 11.95 -14.65 -18.96
C ARG A 59 11.51 -16.11 -18.87
N GLU A 60 11.04 -16.52 -17.70
CA GLU A 60 10.60 -17.89 -17.42
C GLU A 60 9.14 -18.16 -17.81
N ASP A 61 8.44 -17.16 -18.37
CA ASP A 61 7.01 -17.22 -18.73
C ASP A 61 6.10 -17.57 -17.54
N GLN A 62 6.55 -17.23 -16.32
CA GLN A 62 5.84 -17.48 -15.06
C GLN A 62 4.99 -16.29 -14.62
N LEU A 63 5.07 -15.15 -15.31
CA LEU A 63 4.37 -13.94 -14.95
C LEU A 63 2.84 -14.15 -15.05
N ARG A 64 2.14 -13.93 -13.92
CA ARG A 64 0.68 -14.02 -13.83
C ARG A 64 0.11 -12.77 -13.19
N ILE A 65 -0.19 -11.77 -14.01
CA ILE A 65 -0.75 -10.49 -13.57
C ILE A 65 -2.28 -10.56 -13.61
N ARG A 66 -2.90 -10.35 -12.44
CA ARG A 66 -4.33 -10.04 -12.34
C ARG A 66 -4.48 -8.51 -12.27
N GLY A 67 -4.77 -7.87 -13.39
CA GLY A 67 -4.92 -6.41 -13.49
C GLY A 67 -3.82 -5.73 -14.30
N SER A 68 -3.39 -4.53 -13.89
CA SER A 68 -2.36 -3.77 -14.61
C SER A 68 -0.95 -4.09 -14.12
N VAL A 69 0.04 -4.01 -15.02
CA VAL A 69 1.47 -4.18 -14.69
C VAL A 69 1.90 -3.24 -13.57
N ILE A 70 1.45 -1.99 -13.62
CA ILE A 70 1.80 -0.98 -12.61
C ILE A 70 1.24 -1.36 -11.24
N ALA A 71 -0.01 -1.84 -11.17
CA ALA A 71 -0.60 -2.30 -9.92
C ALA A 71 0.13 -3.53 -9.37
N TYR A 72 0.55 -4.45 -10.26
CA TYR A 72 1.34 -5.62 -9.90
C TYR A 72 2.70 -5.23 -9.29
N VAL A 73 3.48 -4.40 -9.99
CA VAL A 73 4.80 -3.94 -9.51
C VAL A 73 4.67 -3.17 -8.20
N THR A 74 3.69 -2.26 -8.10
CA THR A 74 3.45 -1.50 -6.86
C THR A 74 3.06 -2.42 -5.70
N GLY A 75 2.23 -3.44 -5.95
CA GLY A 75 1.82 -4.43 -4.95
C GLY A 75 2.98 -5.33 -4.50
N MET A 76 3.82 -5.77 -5.44
CA MET A 76 5.03 -6.55 -5.16
C MET A 76 6.00 -5.77 -4.27
N CYS A 77 6.29 -4.50 -4.60
CA CYS A 77 7.15 -3.63 -3.79
C CYS A 77 6.57 -3.43 -2.38
N ARG A 78 5.27 -3.16 -2.28
CA ARG A 78 4.59 -3.00 -0.98
C ARG A 78 4.71 -4.26 -0.12
N ASN A 79 4.49 -5.44 -0.68
CA ASN A 79 4.58 -6.69 0.07
C ASN A 79 6.00 -6.94 0.57
N ARG A 80 7.02 -6.63 -0.24
CA ARG A 80 8.43 -6.74 0.13
C ARG A 80 8.78 -5.80 1.29
N TRP A 81 8.38 -4.54 1.21
CA TRP A 81 8.54 -3.60 2.32
C TRP A 81 7.87 -4.08 3.61
N LEU A 82 6.62 -4.56 3.53
CA LEU A 82 5.92 -5.08 4.72
C LEU A 82 6.64 -6.30 5.33
N ASN A 83 7.27 -7.14 4.51
CA ASN A 83 8.07 -8.26 5.00
C ASN A 83 9.36 -7.79 5.67
N GLN A 84 10.05 -6.81 5.08
CA GLN A 84 11.26 -6.21 5.64
C GLN A 84 10.96 -5.54 6.99
N VAL A 85 9.90 -4.73 7.08
CA VAL A 85 9.47 -4.12 8.34
C VAL A 85 9.11 -5.17 9.39
N LYS A 86 8.49 -6.29 9.01
CA LYS A 86 8.23 -7.40 9.93
C LYS A 86 9.51 -8.07 10.43
N GLN A 87 10.53 -8.19 9.58
CA GLN A 87 11.83 -8.73 9.95
C GLN A 87 12.57 -7.79 10.90
N LEU A 88 12.65 -6.50 10.54
CA LEU A 88 13.24 -5.47 11.40
C LEU A 88 12.55 -5.42 12.77
N ARG A 89 11.23 -5.49 12.84
CA ARG A 89 10.51 -5.57 14.12
C ARG A 89 10.83 -6.83 14.92
N LYS A 90 11.04 -7.97 14.26
CA LYS A 90 11.45 -9.21 14.94
C LYS A 90 12.88 -9.11 15.44
N GLU A 91 13.77 -8.51 14.67
CA GLU A 91 15.16 -8.26 15.05
C GLU A 91 15.23 -7.29 16.23
N VAL A 92 14.47 -6.20 16.21
CA VAL A 92 14.34 -5.28 17.35
C VAL A 92 13.80 -6.00 18.58
N LEU A 93 12.79 -6.88 18.46
CA LEU A 93 12.29 -7.66 19.61
C LEU A 93 13.32 -8.67 20.16
N ILE A 94 14.29 -9.10 19.35
CA ILE A 94 15.39 -9.97 19.78
C ILE A 94 16.53 -9.13 20.38
N ASP A 95 16.75 -7.92 19.87
CA ASP A 95 17.78 -6.97 20.30
C ASP A 95 17.36 -6.17 21.55
N ASP A 96 16.07 -6.02 21.83
CA ASP A 96 15.54 -5.35 23.05
C ASP A 96 15.83 -6.14 24.35
N PHE A 97 16.32 -7.38 24.24
CA PHE A 97 16.93 -8.10 25.37
C PHE A 97 18.42 -7.72 25.60
N SER A 98 19.00 -6.90 24.73
CA SER A 98 20.41 -6.53 24.73
C SER A 98 20.58 -5.12 24.14
N MET A 99 20.36 -4.10 24.98
CA MET A 99 20.97 -2.75 24.98
C MET A 99 19.92 -1.62 25.06
N ASN A 100 19.97 -0.90 26.18
CA ASN A 100 19.38 0.43 26.37
C ASN A 100 20.13 1.44 25.51
N GLU A 101 19.47 2.11 24.56
CA GLU A 101 19.77 3.50 24.19
C GLU A 101 18.49 4.24 23.71
N PRO A 102 18.43 5.57 23.88
CA PRO A 102 17.20 6.33 23.69
C PRO A 102 16.95 6.62 22.20
N VAL A 103 15.73 6.33 21.75
CA VAL A 103 15.26 6.59 20.38
C VAL A 103 15.12 8.11 20.18
N GLU A 104 15.89 8.68 19.24
CA GLU A 104 15.72 10.06 18.78
C GLU A 104 14.37 10.22 18.06
N GLU A 105 13.58 11.18 18.56
CA GLU A 105 12.26 11.55 18.04
C GLU A 105 12.42 12.40 16.78
N PHE A 106 12.42 11.75 15.61
CA PHE A 106 12.43 12.46 14.31
C PHE A 106 11.09 13.17 14.09
N GLN A 107 11.13 14.50 14.06
CA GLN A 107 10.01 15.37 13.74
C GLN A 107 9.63 15.25 12.25
N PHE A 108 8.36 14.93 11.98
CA PHE A 108 7.79 14.83 10.63
C PHE A 108 7.38 16.23 10.14
N GLU A 109 7.92 16.66 9.00
CA GLU A 109 7.35 17.76 8.22
C GLU A 109 6.16 17.23 7.40
N GLU A 110 4.97 17.73 7.73
CA GLU A 110 3.71 17.46 7.02
C GLU A 110 3.67 18.23 5.69
N ASP A 111 4.12 17.61 4.60
CA ASP A 111 3.81 18.11 3.25
C ASP A 111 2.66 17.31 2.61
N ALA A 112 1.47 17.89 2.68
CA ALA A 112 0.23 17.44 2.07
C ALA A 112 0.28 17.55 0.52
N PRO A 113 -0.31 16.59 -0.21
CA PRO A 113 -1.77 16.66 -0.39
C PRO A 113 -2.41 15.28 -0.25
N SER A 114 -3.01 15.01 0.92
CA SER A 114 -4.00 13.96 1.11
C SER A 114 -5.13 14.33 2.06
N HIS A 115 -5.39 15.63 2.27
CA HIS A 115 -6.47 16.10 3.14
C HIS A 115 -7.88 15.83 2.60
N GLY A 116 -8.06 15.37 1.35
CA GLY A 116 -9.39 14.97 0.88
C GLY A 116 -9.84 13.69 1.57
N LEU A 117 -9.28 12.55 1.15
CA LEU A 117 -9.76 11.23 1.57
C LEU A 117 -9.68 10.97 3.09
N LEU A 118 -8.61 11.40 3.75
CA LEU A 118 -8.46 11.24 5.21
C LEU A 118 -9.50 12.08 5.98
N ASN A 119 -9.78 13.31 5.54
CA ASN A 119 -10.80 14.16 6.16
C ASN A 119 -12.22 13.62 5.91
N TRP A 120 -12.51 13.07 4.71
CA TRP A 120 -13.78 12.38 4.44
C TRP A 120 -13.93 11.09 5.28
N LEU A 121 -12.82 10.37 5.50
CA LEU A 121 -12.80 9.17 6.35
C LEU A 121 -12.99 9.50 7.84
N GLU A 122 -12.42 10.60 8.32
CA GLU A 122 -12.65 11.11 9.69
C GLU A 122 -14.12 11.50 9.89
N LYS A 123 -14.73 12.18 8.91
CA LYS A 123 -16.17 12.53 8.92
C LYS A 123 -17.08 11.30 8.89
N ALA A 124 -16.70 10.24 8.18
CA ALA A 124 -17.44 8.97 8.17
C ALA A 124 -17.43 8.23 9.53
N GLY A 125 -16.55 8.65 10.46
CA GLY A 125 -16.50 8.25 11.86
C GLY A 125 -15.29 7.36 12.19
N LYS A 126 -14.64 7.65 13.33
CA LYS A 126 -13.40 7.00 13.81
C LYS A 126 -13.42 5.46 13.73
N LYS A 127 -14.51 4.82 14.20
CA LYS A 127 -14.65 3.35 14.14
C LYS A 127 -14.68 2.79 12.71
N CYS A 128 -15.21 3.53 11.74
CA CYS A 128 -15.20 3.11 10.33
C CYS A 128 -13.82 3.29 9.71
N LEU A 129 -13.12 4.38 10.04
CA LEU A 129 -11.72 4.59 9.64
C LEU A 129 -10.84 3.44 10.16
N ASP A 130 -10.89 3.16 11.46
CA ASP A 130 -10.10 2.11 12.11
C ASP A 130 -10.35 0.74 11.47
N MET A 131 -11.62 0.41 11.22
CA MET A 131 -11.99 -0.84 10.54
C MET A 131 -11.46 -0.91 9.11
N LEU A 132 -11.55 0.17 8.35
CA LEU A 132 -11.06 0.20 6.97
C LEU A 132 -9.52 0.14 6.95
N GLN A 133 -8.84 0.75 7.92
CA GLN A 133 -7.39 0.61 8.09
C GLN A 133 -7.00 -0.83 8.41
N ALA A 134 -7.69 -1.49 9.35
CA ALA A 134 -7.46 -2.90 9.68
C ALA A 134 -7.49 -3.80 8.43
N VAL A 135 -8.48 -3.60 7.56
CA VAL A 135 -8.64 -4.40 6.34
C VAL A 135 -7.65 -4.01 5.23
N TYR A 136 -7.55 -2.73 4.89
CA TYR A 136 -6.84 -2.29 3.68
C TYR A 136 -5.36 -1.98 3.92
N TYR A 137 -5.03 -1.50 5.11
CA TYR A 137 -3.66 -1.14 5.51
C TYR A 137 -2.97 -2.33 6.19
N PHE A 138 -3.53 -2.82 7.30
CA PHE A 138 -2.95 -3.90 8.11
C PHE A 138 -3.23 -5.31 7.59
N LYS A 139 -4.12 -5.46 6.59
CA LYS A 139 -4.45 -6.73 5.92
C LYS A 139 -5.06 -7.80 6.83
N TYR A 140 -5.77 -7.38 7.89
CA TYR A 140 -6.48 -8.31 8.75
C TYR A 140 -7.54 -9.07 7.96
N SER A 141 -7.62 -10.37 8.19
CA SER A 141 -8.72 -11.22 7.76
C SER A 141 -10.02 -10.76 8.41
N MET A 142 -11.16 -11.10 7.81
CA MET A 142 -12.45 -10.73 8.40
C MET A 142 -12.72 -11.43 9.74
N GLN A 143 -11.98 -12.50 10.05
CA GLN A 143 -12.02 -13.18 11.35
C GLN A 143 -11.29 -12.33 12.40
N GLU A 144 -10.05 -11.90 12.12
CA GLU A 144 -9.29 -10.99 12.98
C GLU A 144 -10.01 -9.65 13.18
N VAL A 145 -10.63 -9.11 12.14
CA VAL A 145 -11.47 -7.89 12.26
C VAL A 145 -12.71 -8.13 13.11
N ALA A 146 -13.28 -9.34 13.09
CA ALA A 146 -14.43 -9.65 13.94
C ALA A 146 -14.03 -9.70 15.42
N GLU A 147 -12.88 -10.29 15.73
CA GLU A 147 -12.34 -10.37 17.09
C GLU A 147 -11.95 -8.99 17.62
N GLU A 148 -11.15 -8.23 16.86
CA GLU A 148 -10.65 -6.91 17.24
C GLU A 148 -11.77 -5.89 17.51
N PHE A 149 -12.84 -5.94 16.70
CA PHE A 149 -13.96 -5.00 16.82
C PHE A 149 -15.17 -5.58 17.59
N GLY A 150 -15.03 -6.76 18.19
CA GLY A 150 -16.05 -7.37 19.05
C GLY A 150 -17.32 -7.85 18.31
N PHE A 151 -17.22 -8.23 17.03
CA PHE A 151 -18.33 -8.82 16.28
C PHE A 151 -18.50 -10.29 16.58
N ARG A 152 -19.75 -10.70 16.84
CA ARG A 152 -20.11 -12.10 17.10
C ARG A 152 -19.88 -13.05 15.93
N THR A 153 -19.83 -12.53 14.69
CA THR A 153 -19.56 -13.34 13.49
C THR A 153 -18.77 -12.55 12.45
N THR A 154 -17.95 -13.26 11.67
CA THR A 154 -17.24 -12.74 10.48
C THR A 154 -18.18 -12.08 9.47
N ARG A 155 -19.42 -12.61 9.32
CA ARG A 155 -20.44 -12.03 8.44
C ARG A 155 -20.86 -10.64 8.92
N SER A 156 -21.01 -10.44 10.22
CA SER A 156 -21.36 -9.14 10.80
C SER A 156 -20.27 -8.11 10.56
N ALA A 157 -19.00 -8.48 10.74
CA ALA A 157 -17.85 -7.63 10.42
C ALA A 157 -17.81 -7.27 8.92
N THR A 158 -18.15 -8.21 8.03
CA THR A 158 -18.16 -7.98 6.58
C THR A 158 -19.26 -7.01 6.16
N VAL A 159 -20.46 -7.15 6.73
CA VAL A 159 -21.57 -6.22 6.52
C VAL A 159 -21.22 -4.83 7.06
N GLN A 160 -20.58 -4.76 8.22
CA GLN A 160 -20.17 -3.47 8.80
C GLN A 160 -19.10 -2.78 7.94
N LYS A 161 -18.12 -3.53 7.42
CA LYS A 161 -17.14 -3.01 6.45
C LYS A 161 -17.84 -2.40 5.23
N TYR A 162 -18.82 -3.10 4.67
CA TYR A 162 -19.61 -2.60 3.55
C TYR A 162 -20.32 -1.27 3.90
N LYS A 163 -20.97 -1.20 5.06
CA LYS A 163 -21.62 0.04 5.53
C LYS A 163 -20.65 1.20 5.71
N CYS A 164 -19.45 0.93 6.24
CA CYS A 164 -18.41 1.94 6.39
C CYS A 164 -17.91 2.46 5.03
N LEU A 165 -17.78 1.58 4.02
CA LEU A 165 -17.44 2.00 2.65
C LEU A 165 -18.54 2.84 2.00
N GLU A 166 -19.81 2.48 2.19
CA GLU A 166 -20.94 3.27 1.67
C GLU A 166 -20.99 4.66 2.30
N LYS A 167 -20.77 4.79 3.62
CA LYS A 167 -20.67 6.10 4.27
C LYS A 167 -19.59 6.98 3.66
N VAL A 168 -18.39 6.44 3.45
CA VAL A 168 -17.30 7.19 2.81
C VAL A 168 -17.67 7.59 1.38
N ARG A 169 -18.37 6.73 0.65
CA ARG A 169 -18.85 7.04 -0.70
C ARG A 169 -19.88 8.16 -0.69
N ASP A 170 -20.78 8.20 0.28
CA ASP A 170 -21.79 9.26 0.41
C ASP A 170 -21.15 10.61 0.78
N GLU A 171 -20.19 10.61 1.71
CA GLU A 171 -19.39 11.79 2.05
C GLU A 171 -18.65 12.35 0.82
N VAL A 172 -18.06 11.46 0.00
CA VAL A 172 -17.38 11.85 -1.24
C VAL A 172 -18.36 12.38 -2.30
N LYS A 173 -19.59 11.87 -2.39
CA LYS A 173 -20.61 12.40 -3.31
C LYS A 173 -21.09 13.79 -2.89
N ASN A 174 -21.32 13.98 -1.59
CA ASN A 174 -21.75 15.27 -1.03
C ASN A 174 -20.66 16.34 -1.25
N ALA A 175 -19.39 15.96 -1.12
CA ALA A 175 -18.23 16.81 -1.41
C ALA A 175 -18.19 17.35 -2.85
N GLN A 176 -18.69 16.58 -3.82
CA GLN A 176 -18.66 16.97 -5.23
C GLN A 176 -19.78 17.94 -5.62
N HIS A 177 -20.77 18.15 -4.75
CA HIS A 177 -21.88 19.09 -4.97
C HIS A 177 -21.58 20.53 -4.49
N GLU A 178 -20.51 20.77 -3.73
CA GLU A 178 -20.14 22.11 -3.21
C GLU A 178 -19.15 22.89 -4.11
N THR A 179 -18.68 22.30 -5.23
CA THR A 179 -17.70 22.93 -6.14
C THR A 179 -18.30 23.65 -7.35
N ILE A 180 -19.55 24.13 -7.29
CA ILE A 180 -20.09 25.05 -8.30
C ILE A 180 -20.47 26.37 -7.60
N PRO A 181 -19.59 27.38 -7.55
CA PRO A 181 -20.05 28.74 -7.41
C PRO A 181 -20.65 29.21 -8.74
N ALA A 182 -21.85 29.80 -8.66
CA ALA A 182 -22.47 30.58 -9.72
C ALA A 182 -21.65 31.82 -10.09
#